data_AF-A0A1I3UZX9-F1
#
_entry.id   AF-A0A1I3UZX9-F1
#
_cell.length_a   1.000
_cell.length_b   1.000
_cell.length_c   1.000
_cell.angle_alpha   90.00
_cell.angle_beta   90.00
_cell.angle_gamma   90.00
#
_symmetry.space_group_name_H-M   'P 1'
#
loop_
_entity.id
_entity.type
_entity.pdbx_description
1 polymer ?
#
loop_
_entity_poly.entity_id
_entity_poly.type
_entity_poly.pdbx_seq_one_letter_code
_entity_poly.pdbx_strand_id
1 'polypeptide(L)'
;MKKYRLKPEAVPFFSESIATQILDLEIWKKNHVEPKALEEVEDAYLSYGQKSGENSKNLGGWDKDGSEFLFTVHFPSVKFREHDEFSKGKVIRGLMDRIQSCINNFYSDFVNDKQS
;
A
#
# COMPACT_ATOMS: atom_id res chain seq x y z
N MET A 1 -4.74 11.48 -7.73
CA MET A 1 -3.95 12.73 -7.79
C MET A 1 -2.55 12.39 -7.33
N LYS A 2 -1.52 12.84 -8.05
CA LYS A 2 -0.13 12.49 -7.73
C LYS A 2 0.28 13.07 -6.38
N LYS A 3 0.88 12.23 -5.55
CA LYS A 3 1.41 12.59 -4.24
C LYS A 3 2.92 12.71 -4.29
N TYR A 4 3.47 13.57 -3.43
CA TYR A 4 4.90 13.86 -3.37
C TYR A 4 5.39 13.85 -1.93
N ARG A 5 6.63 13.45 -1.73
CA ARG A 5 7.35 13.57 -0.46
C ARG A 5 8.72 14.21 -0.69
N LEU A 6 9.36 14.68 0.37
CA LEU A 6 10.73 15.17 0.29
C LEU A 6 11.69 14.05 -0.08
N LYS A 7 12.65 14.34 -0.95
CA LYS A 7 13.75 13.43 -1.24
C LYS A 7 14.60 13.20 0.01
N PRO A 8 15.20 12.01 0.20
CA PRO A 8 16.01 11.70 1.38
C PRO A 8 17.09 12.74 1.69
N GLU A 9 17.75 13.29 0.67
CA GLU A 9 18.75 14.34 0.81
C GLU A 9 18.19 15.70 1.24
N ALA A 10 16.90 15.96 1.00
CA ALA A 10 16.23 17.21 1.35
C ALA A 10 15.70 17.19 2.79
N VAL A 11 15.33 16.01 3.31
CA VAL A 11 14.75 15.79 4.65
C VAL A 11 15.51 16.53 5.79
N PRO A 12 16.86 16.52 5.88
CA PRO A 12 17.58 17.16 6.97
C PRO A 12 17.44 18.69 7.05
N PHE A 13 17.01 19.33 5.95
CA PHE A 13 16.87 20.78 5.87
C PHE A 13 15.47 21.28 6.27
N PHE A 14 14.54 20.36 6.57
CA PHE A 14 13.16 20.69 6.95
C PHE A 14 12.86 20.22 8.37
N SER A 15 11.90 20.87 9.03
CA SER A 15 11.42 20.43 10.32
C SER A 15 10.77 19.04 10.22
N GLU A 16 10.83 18.26 11.30
CA GLU A 16 10.24 16.92 11.34
C GLU A 16 8.74 16.91 10.99
N SER A 17 8.03 18.01 11.25
CA SER A 17 6.62 18.15 10.88
C SER A 17 6.40 18.19 9.37
N ILE A 18 7.34 18.75 8.60
CA ILE A 18 7.29 18.89 7.14
C ILE A 18 8.00 17.73 6.46
N ALA A 19 9.16 17.33 7.00
CA ALA A 19 10.09 16.32 6.48
C ALA A 19 9.44 14.98 6.11
N THR A 20 8.27 14.70 6.67
CA THR A 20 7.61 13.40 6.62
C THR A 20 6.24 13.41 5.97
N GLN A 21 5.79 14.55 5.45
CA GLN A 21 4.46 14.63 4.87
C GLN A 21 4.44 14.00 3.46
N ILE A 22 3.28 13.48 3.08
CA ILE A 22 2.97 13.08 1.71
C ILE A 22 1.80 13.95 1.25
N LEU A 23 2.07 14.90 0.36
CA LEU A 23 1.11 15.95 -0.02
C LEU A 23 1.04 16.11 -1.54
N ASP A 24 0.00 16.82 -1.98
CA ASP A 24 -0.10 17.27 -3.37
C ASP A 24 0.91 18.39 -3.63
N LEU A 25 1.35 18.51 -4.89
CA LEU A 25 2.34 19.50 -5.31
C LEU A 25 1.94 20.94 -4.94
N GLU A 26 0.65 21.27 -5.02
CA GLU A 26 0.15 22.60 -4.68
C GLU A 26 0.28 22.92 -3.19
N ILE A 27 0.17 21.91 -2.32
CA ILE A 27 0.38 22.08 -0.87
C ILE A 27 1.88 22.24 -0.59
N TRP A 28 2.74 21.51 -1.28
CA TRP A 28 4.20 21.69 -1.16
C TRP A 28 4.67 23.08 -1.58
N LYS A 29 4.14 23.60 -2.70
CA LYS A 29 4.42 24.97 -3.15
C LYS A 29 3.98 26.01 -2.12
N LYS A 30 2.82 25.82 -1.47
CA LYS A 30 2.36 26.70 -0.37
C LYS A 30 3.30 26.66 0.84
N ASN A 31 3.98 25.55 1.08
CA ASN A 31 5.01 25.42 2.12
C ASN A 31 6.40 25.89 1.66
N HIS A 32 6.50 26.59 0.52
CA HIS A 32 7.76 27.08 -0.06
C HIS A 32 8.79 25.98 -0.36
N VAL A 33 8.33 24.75 -0.59
CA VAL A 33 9.21 23.64 -0.98
C VAL A 33 9.30 23.58 -2.49
N GLU A 34 10.53 23.67 -3.01
CA GLU A 34 10.78 23.58 -4.44
C GLU A 34 10.53 22.17 -4.98
N PRO A 35 9.91 22.02 -6.17
CA PRO A 35 9.66 20.70 -6.77
C PRO A 35 10.92 19.83 -6.94
N LYS A 36 12.10 20.43 -7.09
CA LYS A 36 13.39 19.71 -7.22
C LYS A 36 13.77 18.90 -5.97
N ALA A 37 13.25 19.32 -4.80
CA ALA A 37 13.46 18.67 -3.51
C ALA A 37 12.44 17.57 -3.23
N LEU A 38 11.50 17.33 -4.15
CA LEU A 38 10.43 16.35 -4.01
C LEU A 38 10.67 15.14 -4.91
N GLU A 39 10.16 13.99 -4.49
CA GLU A 39 9.97 12.80 -5.32
C GLU A 39 8.50 12.41 -5.33
N GLU A 40 8.06 11.86 -6.47
CA GLU A 40 6.72 11.32 -6.62
C GLU A 40 6.59 10.05 -5.78
N VAL A 41 5.48 9.96 -5.04
CA VAL A 41 5.16 8.80 -4.22
C VAL A 41 4.26 7.90 -5.05
N GLU A 42 4.69 6.65 -5.23
CA GLU A 42 3.88 5.63 -5.89
C GLU A 42 2.59 5.37 -5.10
N ASP A 43 1.50 5.15 -5.82
CA ASP A 43 0.23 4.74 -5.23
C ASP A 43 0.36 3.37 -4.56
N ALA A 44 -0.52 3.10 -3.58
CA ALA A 44 -0.59 1.77 -3.00
C ALA A 44 -0.93 0.74 -4.08
N TYR A 45 -0.22 -0.39 -4.09
CA TYR A 45 -0.39 -1.40 -5.12
C TYR A 45 -0.40 -2.82 -4.57
N LEU A 46 -1.01 -3.72 -5.33
CA LEU A 46 -1.07 -5.14 -5.04
C LEU A 46 -0.01 -5.88 -5.86
N SER A 47 0.73 -6.77 -5.23
CA SER A 47 1.65 -7.68 -5.91
C SER A 47 1.39 -9.13 -5.50
N TYR A 48 1.65 -10.06 -6.42
CA TYR A 48 1.48 -11.48 -6.13
C TYR A 48 2.62 -12.01 -5.25
N GLY A 49 2.24 -12.96 -4.39
CA GLY A 49 3.12 -13.68 -3.49
C GLY A 49 3.64 -12.87 -2.32
N GLN A 50 4.23 -13.59 -1.37
CA GLN A 50 5.04 -13.06 -0.29
C GLN A 50 6.52 -13.31 -0.61
N LYS A 51 7.36 -12.28 -0.54
CA LYS A 51 8.81 -12.43 -0.78
C LYS A 51 9.40 -13.41 0.25
N SER A 52 10.06 -14.47 -0.22
CA SER A 52 10.69 -15.50 0.63
C SER A 52 12.20 -15.62 0.42
N GLY A 53 12.75 -14.89 -0.55
CA GLY A 53 14.19 -14.80 -0.81
C GLY A 53 14.49 -13.70 -1.83
N GLU A 54 15.73 -13.63 -2.30
CA GLU A 54 16.16 -12.57 -3.22
C GLU A 54 15.40 -12.62 -4.55
N ASN A 55 15.20 -13.84 -5.08
CA ASN A 55 14.48 -14.09 -6.33
C ASN A 55 13.28 -15.04 -6.16
N SER A 56 12.85 -15.32 -4.93
CA SER A 56 11.77 -16.27 -4.64
C SER A 56 10.59 -15.61 -3.94
N LYS A 57 9.39 -16.09 -4.29
CA LYS A 57 8.12 -15.71 -3.67
C LYS A 57 7.33 -16.95 -3.31
N ASN A 58 6.72 -16.96 -2.13
CA ASN A 58 5.69 -17.92 -1.77
C ASN A 58 4.35 -17.43 -2.35
N LEU A 59 3.68 -18.28 -3.14
CA LEU A 59 2.39 -17.95 -3.76
C LEU A 59 1.19 -18.48 -2.96
N GLY A 60 1.45 -19.23 -1.89
CA GLY A 60 0.45 -19.99 -1.17
C GLY A 60 0.49 -21.47 -1.56
N GLY A 61 -0.59 -22.18 -1.26
CA GLY A 61 -0.68 -23.62 -1.45
C GLY A 61 -2.12 -24.04 -1.72
N TRP A 62 -2.33 -25.35 -1.85
CA TRP A 62 -3.67 -25.90 -1.88
C TRP A 62 -3.68 -27.23 -1.15
N ASP A 63 -4.79 -27.53 -0.50
CA ASP A 63 -5.03 -28.81 0.14
C ASP A 63 -6.51 -29.22 0.02
N LYS A 64 -6.92 -30.18 0.85
CA LYS A 64 -8.28 -30.72 0.89
C LYS A 64 -9.34 -29.68 1.30
N ASP A 65 -8.94 -28.61 1.99
CA ASP A 65 -9.83 -27.61 2.56
C ASP A 65 -9.93 -26.37 1.64
N GLY A 66 -9.01 -26.21 0.69
CA GLY A 66 -9.12 -25.22 -0.37
C GLY A 66 -7.81 -24.79 -1.00
N SER A 67 -7.84 -23.65 -1.69
CA SER A 67 -6.65 -22.98 -2.23
C SER A 67 -6.35 -21.73 -1.42
N GLU A 68 -5.09 -21.57 -1.03
CA GLU A 68 -4.55 -20.39 -0.39
C GLU A 68 -3.74 -19.58 -1.40
N PHE A 69 -4.06 -18.29 -1.50
CA PHE A 69 -3.32 -17.36 -2.35
C PHE A 69 -2.66 -16.29 -1.47
N LEU A 70 -1.35 -16.13 -1.64
CA LEU A 70 -0.61 -15.06 -0.98
C LEU A 70 -0.45 -13.87 -1.93
N PHE A 71 -0.66 -12.69 -1.37
CA PHE A 71 -0.38 -11.42 -2.03
C PHE A 71 0.21 -10.44 -1.03
N THR A 72 0.94 -9.46 -1.55
CA THR A 72 1.52 -8.38 -0.77
C THR A 72 0.90 -7.06 -1.23
N VAL A 73 0.29 -6.34 -0.29
CA VAL A 73 -0.14 -4.96 -0.49
C VAL A 73 0.99 -4.05 -0.06
N HIS A 74 1.44 -3.19 -0.97
CA HIS A 74 2.44 -2.17 -0.68
C HIS A 74 1.74 -0.85 -0.44
N PHE A 75 2.04 -0.25 0.72
CA PHE A 75 1.64 1.11 1.02
C PHE A 75 2.88 2.01 0.89
N PRO A 76 2.74 3.22 0.34
CA PRO A 76 3.82 4.18 0.34
C PRO A 76 4.28 4.45 1.78
N SER A 77 5.60 4.63 1.96
CA SER A 77 6.22 4.79 3.28
C SER A 77 5.51 5.82 4.14
N VAL A 78 5.02 5.38 5.29
CA VAL A 78 4.43 6.21 6.36
C VAL A 78 5.40 6.18 7.54
N LYS A 79 5.39 7.20 8.41
CA LYS A 79 6.23 7.21 9.64
C LYS A 79 6.06 5.89 10.41
N PHE A 80 7.06 5.51 11.21
CA PHE A 80 6.95 4.37 12.12
C PHE A 80 5.64 4.40 12.97
N ARG A 81 5.24 5.59 13.43
CA ARG A 81 4.00 5.77 14.21
C ARG A 81 2.73 5.58 13.36
N GLU A 82 2.72 6.08 12.14
CA GLU A 82 1.60 5.92 11.20
C GLU A 82 1.51 4.46 10.72
N HIS A 83 2.65 3.79 10.53
CA HIS A 83 2.71 2.35 10.30
C HIS A 83 2.07 1.58 11.46
N ASP A 84 2.36 1.95 12.71
CA ASP A 84 1.78 1.29 13.88
C ASP A 84 0.26 1.53 13.99
N GLU A 85 -0.21 2.76 13.74
CA GLU A 85 -1.65 3.08 13.68
C GLU A 85 -2.37 2.35 12.54
N PHE A 86 -1.71 2.20 11.39
CA PHE A 86 -2.24 1.50 10.23
C PHE A 86 -2.30 -0.02 10.46
N SER A 87 -1.20 -0.62 10.92
CA SER A 87 -1.02 -2.08 11.04
C SER A 87 -1.72 -2.71 12.25
N LYS A 88 -1.85 -1.99 13.38
CA LYS A 88 -2.48 -2.51 14.61
C LYS A 88 -3.90 -1.99 14.83
N GLY A 89 -4.37 -1.08 13.97
CA GLY A 89 -5.58 -0.30 14.18
C GLY A 89 -6.85 -0.83 13.53
N LYS A 90 -7.87 0.04 13.52
CA LYS A 90 -9.15 -0.18 12.83
C LYS A 90 -9.01 -0.19 11.30
N VAL A 91 -7.95 0.43 10.78
CA VAL A 91 -7.74 0.61 9.33
C VAL A 91 -7.52 -0.73 8.64
N ILE A 92 -6.62 -1.57 9.15
CA ILE A 92 -6.36 -2.88 8.54
C ILE A 92 -7.60 -3.78 8.56
N ARG A 93 -8.41 -3.73 9.63
CA ARG A 93 -9.68 -4.48 9.70
C ARG A 93 -10.65 -4.03 8.62
N GLY A 94 -10.86 -2.72 8.49
CA GLY A 94 -11.73 -2.17 7.44
C GLY A 94 -11.22 -2.46 6.02
N LEU A 95 -9.91 -2.58 5.82
CA LEU A 95 -9.35 -3.06 4.56
C LEU A 95 -9.67 -4.54 4.32
N MET A 96 -9.49 -5.40 5.32
CA MET A 96 -9.79 -6.84 5.22
C MET A 96 -11.26 -7.10 4.92
N ASP A 97 -12.19 -6.37 5.55
CA ASP A 97 -13.63 -6.49 5.28
C ASP A 97 -13.96 -6.16 3.81
N ARG A 98 -13.33 -5.12 3.26
CA ARG A 98 -13.48 -4.75 1.84
C ARG A 98 -12.90 -5.81 0.91
N ILE A 99 -11.72 -6.34 1.24
CA ILE A 99 -11.09 -7.42 0.47
C ILE A 99 -11.99 -8.66 0.47
N GLN A 100 -12.52 -9.07 1.63
CA GLN A 100 -13.43 -10.22 1.73
C GLN A 100 -14.66 -10.04 0.84
N SER A 101 -15.26 -8.85 0.82
CA SER A 101 -16.40 -8.57 -0.05
C SER A 101 -16.03 -8.72 -1.53
N CYS A 102 -14.88 -8.21 -1.95
CA CYS A 102 -14.41 -8.37 -3.33
C CYS A 102 -14.17 -9.85 -3.68
N ILE A 103 -13.56 -10.62 -2.78
CA ILE A 103 -13.31 -12.06 -2.97
C ILE A 103 -14.64 -12.81 -3.13
N ASN A 104 -15.60 -12.56 -2.24
CA ASN A 104 -16.90 -13.22 -2.29
C ASN A 104 -17.62 -12.94 -3.62
N ASN A 105 -17.62 -11.69 -4.07
CA ASN A 105 -18.23 -11.31 -5.34
C ASN A 105 -17.54 -12.02 -6.51
N PHE A 106 -16.21 -11.91 -6.60
CA PHE A 106 -15.44 -12.52 -7.68
C PHE A 106 -15.61 -14.05 -7.74
N TYR A 107 -15.58 -14.72 -6.58
CA TYR A 107 -15.76 -16.16 -6.52
C TYR A 107 -17.18 -16.58 -6.89
N SER A 108 -18.19 -15.82 -6.47
CA SER A 108 -19.58 -16.07 -6.85
C SER A 108 -19.76 -15.97 -8.36
N ASP A 109 -19.22 -14.92 -8.98
CA ASP A 109 -19.24 -14.73 -10.43
C ASP A 109 -18.57 -15.90 -11.16
N PHE A 110 -17.38 -16.30 -10.70
CA PHE A 110 -16.64 -17.44 -11.26
C PHE A 110 -17.39 -18.77 -11.16
N VAL A 111 -18.11 -19.02 -10.07
CA VAL A 111 -18.92 -20.24 -9.90
C VAL A 111 -20.16 -20.20 -10.78
N ASN A 112 -20.83 -19.04 -10.88
CA ASN A 112 -22.04 -18.87 -11.68
C ASN A 112 -21.76 -18.97 -13.19
N ASP A 113 -20.63 -18.41 -13.66
CA ASP A 113 -20.18 -18.53 -15.05
C ASP A 113 -19.90 -19.98 -15.46
N LYS A 114 -19.50 -20.84 -14.51
CA LYS A 114 -19.28 -22.27 -14.76
C LYS A 114 -20.56 -23.10 -14.82
N GLN A 115 -21.68 -22.56 -14.35
CA GLN A 115 -22.99 -23.24 -14.38
C GLN A 115 -23.82 -22.86 -15.61
N SER A 116 -23.33 -21.93 -16.44
CA SER A 116 -23.93 -21.49 -17.70
C SER A 116 -23.32 -22.22 -18.90
#